data_AF-A0A534PWD2-F1
#
_entry.id   AF-A0A534PWD2-F1
#
_cell.length_a   1.000
_cell.length_b   1.000
_cell.length_c   1.000
_cell.angle_alpha   90.00
_cell.angle_beta   90.00
_cell.angle_gamma   90.00
#
_symmetry.space_group_name_H-M   'P 1'
#
loop_
_entity.id
_entity.type
_entity.pdbx_description
1 polymer ?
#
loop_
_entity_poly.entity_id
_entity_poly.type
_entity_poly.pdbx_seq_one_letter_code
_entity_poly.pdbx_strand_id
1 'polypeptide(L)'
;MNYLDYYELAQEPFSNAPVSRFYFNSPQHSQALVRLTHICAQMKGLGILVGDIGAGKTTLARRLLDSLPEAEYEAALLVIIHSGVT
;
A
#
# COMPACT_ATOMS: atom_id res chain seq x y z
N MET A 1 -29.16 -18.97 -10.62
CA MET A 1 -28.21 -19.03 -9.50
C MET A 1 -27.01 -18.18 -9.90
N ASN A 2 -26.69 -17.14 -9.13
CA ASN A 2 -25.52 -16.32 -9.42
C ASN A 2 -24.25 -17.16 -9.16
N TYR A 3 -23.18 -16.93 -9.92
CA TYR A 3 -21.88 -17.59 -9.71
C TYR A 3 -21.38 -17.41 -8.27
N LEU A 4 -21.62 -16.22 -7.67
CA LEU A 4 -21.27 -15.97 -6.28
C LEU A 4 -21.99 -16.93 -5.31
N ASP A 5 -23.28 -17.18 -5.52
CA ASP A 5 -24.07 -18.10 -4.68
C ASP A 5 -23.64 -19.55 -4.90
N TYR A 6 -23.32 -19.93 -6.14
CA TYR A 6 -22.89 -21.30 -6.47
C TYR A 6 -21.53 -21.65 -5.85
N TYR A 7 -20.62 -20.68 -5.77
CA TYR A 7 -19.28 -20.86 -5.21
C TYR A 7 -19.13 -20.33 -3.77
N GLU A 8 -20.22 -19.89 -3.14
CA GLU A 8 -20.23 -19.32 -1.79
C GLU A 8 -19.23 -18.15 -1.61
N LEU A 9 -19.06 -17.34 -2.66
CA LEU A 9 -18.14 -16.20 -2.65
C LEU A 9 -18.83 -14.95 -2.10
N ALA A 10 -18.20 -14.30 -1.14
CA ALA A 10 -18.72 -13.07 -0.53
C ALA A 10 -18.69 -11.85 -1.47
N GLN A 11 -17.91 -11.90 -2.56
CA GLN A 11 -17.74 -10.82 -3.51
C GLN A 11 -17.15 -11.33 -4.83
N GLU A 12 -17.17 -10.48 -5.86
CA GLU A 12 -16.59 -10.78 -7.17
C GLU A 12 -15.09 -11.14 -7.06
N PRO A 13 -14.70 -12.35 -7.47
CA PRO A 13 -13.30 -12.74 -7.51
C PRO A 13 -12.58 -12.03 -8.67
N PHE A 14 -11.28 -11.80 -8.52
CA PHE A 14 -10.42 -11.22 -9.57
C PHE A 14 -10.78 -9.80 -10.02
N SER A 15 -11.37 -8.98 -9.14
CA SER A 15 -11.53 -7.54 -9.42
C SER A 15 -10.16 -6.89 -9.69
N ASN A 16 -10.09 -6.09 -10.76
CA ASN A 16 -8.90 -5.31 -11.10
C ASN A 16 -8.64 -4.15 -10.12
N ALA A 17 -9.61 -3.85 -9.24
CA ALA A 17 -9.41 -2.85 -8.22
C ALA A 17 -8.44 -3.40 -7.14
N PRO A 18 -7.38 -2.66 -6.77
CA PRO A 18 -6.54 -3.04 -5.64
C PRO A 18 -7.38 -3.01 -4.37
N VAL A 19 -7.84 -4.18 -3.92
CA VAL A 19 -8.69 -4.32 -2.74
C VAL A 19 -7.81 -4.19 -1.50
N SER A 20 -7.84 -3.02 -0.85
CA SER A 20 -7.04 -2.77 0.37
C SER A 20 -7.28 -3.83 1.44
N ARG A 21 -8.50 -4.41 1.51
CA ARG A 21 -8.87 -5.50 2.43
C ARG A 21 -7.92 -6.69 2.42
N PHE A 22 -7.32 -7.04 1.28
CA PHE A 22 -6.46 -8.24 1.16
C PHE A 22 -4.98 -7.96 1.41
N TYR A 23 -4.65 -6.87 2.10
CA TYR A 23 -3.26 -6.63 2.48
C TYR A 23 -2.77 -7.70 3.47
N PHE A 24 -1.78 -8.45 3.03
CA PHE A 24 -1.02 -9.34 3.89
C PHE A 24 0.16 -8.58 4.50
N ASN A 25 0.08 -8.29 5.80
CA ASN A 25 1.16 -7.62 6.52
C ASN A 25 2.30 -8.59 6.82
N SER A 26 3.13 -8.88 5.83
CA SER A 26 4.30 -9.75 6.02
C SER A 26 5.25 -9.17 7.08
N PRO A 27 6.06 -9.99 7.78
CA PRO A 27 7.03 -9.48 8.74
C PRO A 27 7.97 -8.41 8.15
N GLN A 28 8.40 -8.59 6.90
CA GLN A 28 9.25 -7.62 6.21
C GLN A 28 8.51 -6.30 5.97
N HIS A 29 7.24 -6.36 5.54
CA HIS A 29 6.42 -5.16 5.32
C HIS A 29 6.15 -4.41 6.63
N SER A 30 5.85 -5.14 7.71
CA SER A 30 5.62 -4.57 9.04
C SER A 30 6.86 -3.81 9.54
N GLN A 31 8.05 -4.40 9.41
CA GLN A 31 9.30 -3.73 9.78
C GLN A 31 9.58 -2.49 8.94
N ALA A 32 9.30 -2.54 7.63
CA ALA A 32 9.47 -1.39 6.75
C ALA A 32 8.53 -0.24 7.15
N LEU A 33 7.26 -0.54 7.43
CA LEU A 33 6.29 0.47 7.89
C LEU A 33 6.72 1.12 9.20
N VAL A 34 7.10 0.34 10.22
CA VAL A 34 7.57 0.89 11.51
C VAL A 34 8.72 1.88 11.31
N ARG A 35 9.69 1.55 10.46
CA ARG A 35 10.82 2.43 10.16
C ARG A 35 10.39 3.71 9.44
N LEU A 36 9.50 3.59 8.45
CA LEU A 36 8.98 4.75 7.71
C LEU A 36 8.14 5.66 8.61
N THR A 37 7.25 5.11 9.43
CA THR A 37 6.46 5.88 10.40
C THR A 37 7.38 6.60 11.40
N HIS A 38 8.45 5.95 11.85
CA HIS A 38 9.42 6.60 12.74
C HIS A 38 10.14 7.77 12.06
N ILE A 39 10.51 7.65 10.78
CA ILE A 39 11.09 8.75 9.98
C ILE A 39 10.12 9.95 9.93
N CYS A 40 8.83 9.71 9.66
CA CYS A 40 7.79 10.74 9.67
C CYS A 40 7.62 11.37 11.06
N ALA A 41 7.52 10.55 12.11
CA ALA A 41 7.36 11.01 13.49
C ALA A 41 8.52 11.86 13.99
N GLN A 42 9.73 11.58 13.50
CA GLN A 42 10.93 12.34 13.86
C GLN A 42 11.24 13.48 12.87
N MET A 43 10.32 13.77 11.93
CA MET A 43 10.48 14.78 10.88
C MET A 43 11.84 14.68 10.17
N LYS A 44 12.29 13.45 9.91
CA LYS A 44 13.52 13.21 9.16
C LYS A 44 13.25 13.59 7.70
N GLY A 45 14.15 14.37 7.10
CA GLY A 45 13.93 14.95 5.76
C GLY A 45 13.81 13.94 4.61
N LEU A 46 14.28 12.69 4.77
CA LEU A 46 14.19 11.68 3.72
C LEU A 46 14.19 10.26 4.29
N GLY A 47 13.28 9.42 3.79
CA GLY A 47 13.30 7.97 3.94
C GLY A 47 13.24 7.30 2.57
N ILE A 48 14.03 6.25 2.38
CA ILE A 48 14.10 5.52 1.10
C ILE A 48 13.68 4.08 1.34
N LEU A 49 12.65 3.64 0.60
CA LEU A 49 12.21 2.24 0.57
C LEU A 49 12.68 1.58 -0.73
N VAL A 50 13.60 0.63 -0.62
CA VAL A 50 14.15 -0.14 -1.76
C VAL A 50 13.65 -1.58 -1.70
N GLY A 51 13.46 -2.19 -2.86
CA GLY A 51 13.09 -3.59 -2.99
C GLY A 51 12.82 -3.96 -4.46
N ASP A 52 12.74 -5.25 -4.75
CA ASP A 52 12.58 -5.76 -6.10
C ASP A 52 11.21 -5.45 -6.72
N ILE A 53 11.08 -5.72 -8.02
CA ILE A 53 9.79 -5.66 -8.74
C ILE A 53 8.82 -6.62 -8.04
N GLY A 54 7.60 -6.14 -7.77
CA GLY A 54 6.60 -6.94 -7.05
C GLY A 54 6.77 -7.02 -5.53
N ALA A 55 7.81 -6.44 -4.93
CA ALA A 55 8.04 -6.50 -3.48
C ALA A 55 7.02 -5.71 -2.60
N GLY A 56 6.04 -5.05 -3.22
CA GLY A 56 4.98 -4.32 -2.50
C GLY A 56 5.35 -2.88 -2.10
N LYS A 57 6.39 -2.27 -2.70
CA LYS A 57 6.82 -0.88 -2.41
C LYS A 57 5.66 0.12 -2.52
N THR A 58 4.93 0.09 -3.63
CA THR A 58 3.78 0.98 -3.86
C THR A 58 2.66 0.72 -2.87
N THR A 59 2.43 -0.55 -2.52
CA THR A 59 1.45 -0.93 -1.50
C THR A 59 1.83 -0.35 -0.14
N LEU A 60 3.10 -0.42 0.26
CA LEU A 60 3.57 0.17 1.51
C LEU A 60 3.49 1.70 1.51
N ALA A 61 3.79 2.36 0.40
CA ALA A 61 3.66 3.83 0.31
C ALA A 61 2.20 4.29 0.53
N ARG A 62 1.23 3.60 -0.07
CA ARG A 62 -0.20 3.85 0.17
C ARG A 62 -0.59 3.56 1.62
N ARG A 63 -0.12 2.45 2.17
CA ARG A 63 -0.38 2.09 3.56
C ARG A 63 0.18 3.07 4.57
N LEU A 64 1.37 3.60 4.31
CA LEU A 64 1.96 4.65 5.13
C LEU A 64 1.09 5.90 5.09
N LEU A 65 0.69 6.35 3.89
CA LEU A 65 -0.20 7.49 3.71
C LEU A 65 -1.51 7.32 4.51
N ASP A 66 -2.17 6.18 4.37
CA ASP A 66 -3.43 5.86 5.07
C ASP A 66 -3.27 5.76 6.60
N SER A 67 -2.03 5.58 7.10
CA SER A 67 -1.75 5.40 8.53
C SER A 67 -1.35 6.69 9.26
N LEU A 68 -1.06 7.77 8.52
CA LEU A 68 -0.63 9.03 9.13
C LEU A 68 -1.84 9.77 9.72
N PRO A 69 -1.78 10.21 10.98
CA PRO A 69 -2.87 10.98 11.59
C PRO A 69 -3.10 12.32 10.87
N GLU A 70 -4.32 12.54 10.36
CA GLU A 70 -4.69 13.79 9.67
C GLU A 70 -4.55 15.03 10.57
N ALA A 71 -4.67 14.87 11.89
CA ALA A 71 -4.49 15.97 12.85
C ALA A 71 -3.03 16.45 12.96
N GLU A 72 -2.06 15.63 12.54
CA GLU A 72 -0.62 15.90 12.67
C GLU A 72 0.06 16.11 11.31
N TYR A 73 -0.47 15.51 10.25
CA TYR A 73 0.18 15.46 8.94
C TYR A 73 -0.75 15.90 7.81
N GLU A 74 -0.24 16.81 6.98
CA GLU A 74 -0.73 17.04 5.63
C GLU A 74 0.11 16.19 4.67
N ALA A 75 -0.47 15.10 4.15
CA ALA A 75 0.26 14.11 3.37
C ALA A 75 -0.29 13.97 1.95
N ALA A 76 0.63 13.84 0.97
CA ALA A 76 0.30 13.63 -0.43
C ALA A 76 1.17 12.51 -1.02
N LEU A 77 0.59 11.71 -1.92
CA LEU A 77 1.31 10.67 -2.65
C LEU A 77 1.44 11.04 -4.13
N LEU A 78 2.64 11.38 -4.55
CA LEU A 78 2.97 11.59 -5.95
C LEU A 78 3.36 10.26 -6.61
N VAL A 79 2.66 9.92 -7.70
CA VAL A 79 3.00 8.75 -8.53
C VAL A 79 3.51 9.25 -9.86
N ILE A 80 4.80 9.03 -10.14
CA ILE A 80 5.41 9.36 -11.42
C ILE A 80 5.20 8.16 -12.35
N ILE A 81 4.35 8.34 -13.36
CA ILE A 81 4.15 7.38 -14.44
C ILE A 81 5.16 7.65 -15.56
N HIS A 82 5.99 6.67 -15.88
CA HIS A 82 6.89 6.75 -17.03
C HIS A 82 6.11 6.30 -18.27
N SER A 83 5.80 7.22 -19.18
CA SER A 83 4.99 6.97 -20.39
C SER A 83 5.74 6.24 -21.52
N GLY A 84 6.80 5.50 -21.18
CA GLY A 84 7.73 4.91 -22.14
C GLY A 84 7.80 3.39 -22.07
N VAL A 85 6.66 2.71 -22.23
CA VAL A 85 6.61 1.30 -22.68
C VAL A 85 5.36 1.14 -23.55
N THR A 86 5.52 1.39 -24.84
CA THR A 86 4.71 0.78 -25.91
C THR A 86 5.36 -0.53 -26.32
#